data_AF-A0A7S4KN39-F1
#
_entry.id   AF-A0A7S4KN39-F1
#
_cell.length_a   1.000
_cell.length_b   1.000
_cell.length_c   1.000
_cell.angle_alpha   90.00
_cell.angle_beta   90.00
_cell.angle_gamma   90.00
#
_symmetry.space_group_name_H-M   'P 1'
#
loop_
_entity.id
_entity.type
_entity.pdbx_description
1 polymer ?
#
loop_
_entity_poly.entity_id
_entity_poly.type
_entity_poly.pdbx_seq_one_letter_code
_entity_poly.pdbx_strand_id
1 'polypeptide(L)'
;DHLRGLLLPSGGEKVLPYLVNKAVSCLFTLCTSLLDIEQIQSDLMRLLLCVLKMPEMCRQELQTKIIKGVSMIVAKRGKFLRSRPEWEILVCVYESVLESPKIFPQAFKEVVTWVTKLGEDGLGLWNYGALLHLLFALALSPHAVPSIVSKALELSFYLFSTVPPPDSSSPTLSQPLPCCIEANNEAQPELKENLEGGSETNRDRDRDATSLFWRECVYPALWRYSKLCRCSSLSVRGVAIGFLQKALLLPRLGRMTAEDWWACFELIIFPALFPLSGAGDQERALYVSGSVLLSKTFLRSLPLLSPLPNFSALWMVILNYFGKSGVGGGDSGETVGEALKNMVLMLVA
;
A
#
# COMPACT_ATOMS: atom_id res chain seq x y z
N ASP A 1 -16.10 26.05 18.98
CA ASP A 1 -16.18 27.49 18.60
C ASP A 1 -15.10 28.39 19.20
N HIS A 2 -14.73 28.26 20.48
CA HIS A 2 -13.68 29.10 21.10
C HIS A 2 -12.29 29.00 20.42
N LEU A 3 -11.86 27.81 20.01
CA LEU A 3 -10.62 27.62 19.23
C LEU A 3 -10.66 28.28 17.86
N ARG A 4 -11.86 28.48 17.29
CA ARG A 4 -12.06 29.04 15.94
C ARG A 4 -11.96 30.56 15.96
N GLY A 5 -12.44 31.20 17.02
CA GLY A 5 -12.31 32.66 17.25
C GLY A 5 -10.89 33.11 17.60
N LEU A 6 -10.09 32.23 18.21
CA LEU A 6 -8.67 32.48 18.45
C LEU A 6 -7.84 32.51 17.17
N LEU A 7 -8.24 31.83 16.09
CA LEU A 7 -7.47 31.76 14.85
C LEU A 7 -7.60 33.00 13.93
N LEU A 8 -8.34 34.04 14.35
CA LEU A 8 -8.51 35.28 13.57
C LEU A 8 -7.55 36.39 14.03
N PRO A 9 -6.93 37.13 13.10
CA PRO A 9 -5.82 38.01 13.40
C PRO A 9 -6.33 39.34 13.95
N SER A 10 -6.26 39.52 15.26
CA SER A 10 -6.41 40.83 15.89
C SER A 10 -5.43 40.93 17.07
N GLY A 11 -4.22 41.42 16.80
CA GLY A 11 -3.32 42.05 17.79
C GLY A 11 -2.47 41.18 18.72
N GLY A 12 -2.38 39.85 18.53
CA GLY A 12 -1.72 38.93 19.48
C GLY A 12 -0.61 38.05 18.90
N GLU A 13 0.39 38.61 18.22
CA GLU A 13 1.39 37.85 17.43
C GLU A 13 2.20 36.78 18.21
N LYS A 14 2.34 36.89 19.55
CA LYS A 14 3.07 35.89 20.37
C LYS A 14 2.20 35.05 21.31
N VAL A 15 1.00 35.50 21.64
CA VAL A 15 0.11 34.79 22.58
C VAL A 15 -0.61 33.65 21.86
N LEU A 16 -0.97 33.86 20.59
CA LEU A 16 -1.70 32.89 19.80
C LEU A 16 -0.93 31.59 19.52
N PRO A 17 0.35 31.65 19.10
CA PRO A 17 1.15 30.43 18.91
C PRO A 17 1.37 29.66 20.22
N TYR A 18 1.52 30.36 21.35
CA TYR A 18 1.68 29.73 22.67
C TYR A 18 0.41 28.99 23.13
N LEU A 19 -0.77 29.61 22.98
CA LEU A 19 -2.05 29.00 23.33
C LEU A 19 -2.34 27.77 22.45
N VAL A 20 -2.11 27.87 21.14
CA VAL A 20 -2.23 26.73 20.22
C VAL A 20 -1.28 25.60 20.63
N ASN A 21 -0.03 25.95 20.95
CA ASN A 21 0.97 25.00 21.44
C ASN A 21 0.53 24.25 22.69
N LYS A 22 -0.10 24.94 23.65
CA LYS A 22 -0.58 24.34 24.90
C LYS A 22 -1.84 23.51 24.66
N ALA A 23 -2.76 23.99 23.83
CA ALA A 23 -3.98 23.27 23.46
C ALA A 23 -3.69 21.94 22.77
N VAL A 24 -2.76 21.91 21.80
CA VAL A 24 -2.35 20.69 21.11
C VAL A 24 -1.65 19.72 22.07
N SER A 25 -0.80 20.21 22.97
CA SER A 25 -0.20 19.37 24.01
C SER A 25 -1.26 18.75 24.93
N CYS A 26 -2.23 19.53 25.40
CA CYS A 26 -3.34 19.02 26.21
C CYS A 26 -4.18 18.00 25.44
N LEU A 27 -4.48 18.24 24.15
CA LEU A 27 -5.20 17.31 23.30
C LEU A 27 -4.49 15.94 23.23
N PHE A 28 -3.18 15.92 22.94
CA PHE A 28 -2.44 14.67 22.90
C PHE A 28 -2.40 13.98 24.27
N THR A 29 -2.26 14.73 25.37
CA THR A 29 -2.34 14.14 26.72
C THR A 29 -3.72 13.50 26.98
N LEU A 30 -4.81 14.17 26.60
CA LEU A 30 -6.17 13.62 26.71
C LEU A 30 -6.32 12.36 25.86
N CYS A 31 -5.87 12.37 24.61
CA CYS A 31 -5.90 11.19 23.75
C CYS A 31 -5.05 10.04 24.31
N THR A 32 -3.91 10.30 24.94
CA THR A 32 -3.13 9.22 25.57
C THR A 32 -3.79 8.62 26.81
N SER A 33 -4.67 9.38 27.48
CA SER A 33 -5.26 8.99 28.76
C SER A 33 -6.69 8.48 28.67
N LEU A 34 -7.50 8.94 27.71
CA LEU A 34 -8.96 8.71 27.69
C LEU A 34 -9.48 8.03 26.42
N LEU A 35 -8.61 7.69 25.46
CA LEU A 35 -9.03 7.16 24.15
C LEU A 35 -9.59 5.71 24.21
N ASP A 36 -9.45 5.05 25.35
CA ASP A 36 -10.08 3.78 25.68
C ASP A 36 -11.55 3.90 26.11
N ILE A 37 -12.06 5.11 26.33
CA ILE A 37 -13.45 5.35 26.75
C ILE A 37 -14.32 5.58 25.51
N GLU A 38 -15.14 4.58 25.13
CA GLU A 38 -15.99 4.59 23.92
C GLU A 38 -16.84 5.87 23.79
N GLN A 39 -17.38 6.38 24.91
CA GLN A 39 -18.23 7.57 24.94
C GLN A 39 -17.52 8.84 24.47
N ILE A 40 -16.22 8.96 24.74
CA ILE A 40 -15.42 10.19 24.49
C ILE A 40 -14.51 10.00 23.25
N GLN A 41 -14.25 8.76 22.86
CA GLN A 41 -13.35 8.40 21.76
C GLN A 41 -13.70 9.14 20.46
N SER A 42 -14.97 9.15 20.06
CA SER A 42 -15.40 9.80 18.82
C SER A 42 -15.12 11.32 18.80
N ASP A 43 -15.27 11.99 19.94
CA ASP A 43 -14.99 13.42 20.08
C ASP A 43 -13.48 13.70 20.10
N LEU A 44 -12.69 12.85 20.76
CA LEU A 44 -11.22 12.96 20.72
C LEU A 44 -10.68 12.79 19.29
N MET A 45 -11.23 11.85 18.52
CA MET A 45 -10.84 11.67 17.11
C MET A 45 -11.22 12.86 16.24
N ARG A 46 -12.39 13.47 16.46
CA ARG A 46 -12.78 14.72 15.79
C ARG A 46 -11.84 15.87 16.16
N LEU A 47 -11.39 15.96 17.42
CA LEU A 47 -10.43 16.97 17.85
C LEU A 47 -9.05 16.76 17.22
N LEU A 48 -8.59 15.51 17.06
CA LEU A 48 -7.36 15.21 16.32
C LEU A 48 -7.47 15.65 14.86
N LEU A 49 -8.62 15.45 14.22
CA LEU A 49 -8.87 15.92 12.86
C LEU A 49 -8.75 17.45 12.73
N CYS A 50 -9.05 18.21 13.79
CA CYS A 50 -8.86 19.66 13.79
C CYS A 50 -7.39 20.08 13.66
N VAL A 51 -6.42 19.21 14.00
CA VAL A 51 -4.98 19.47 13.80
C VAL A 51 -4.67 19.61 12.30
N LEU A 52 -5.31 18.81 11.45
CA LEU A 52 -5.15 18.89 9.99
C LEU A 52 -5.70 20.21 9.43
N LYS A 53 -6.71 20.80 10.07
CA LYS A 53 -7.33 22.07 9.65
C LYS A 53 -6.55 23.31 10.07
N MET A 54 -5.46 23.16 10.86
CA MET A 54 -4.64 24.29 11.29
C MET A 54 -3.82 24.86 10.12
N PRO A 55 -3.45 26.15 10.13
CA PRO A 55 -2.53 26.71 9.14
C PRO A 55 -1.20 25.97 9.11
N GLU A 56 -0.59 25.88 7.93
CA GLU A 56 0.66 25.14 7.72
C GLU A 56 1.78 25.63 8.63
N MET A 57 1.93 26.95 8.78
CA MET A 57 2.91 27.57 9.68
C MET A 57 2.82 27.04 11.11
N CYS A 58 1.60 26.91 11.64
CA CYS A 58 1.38 26.37 12.99
C CYS A 58 1.70 24.86 13.04
N ARG A 59 1.34 24.10 12.00
CA ARG A 59 1.67 22.67 11.93
C ARG A 59 3.18 22.44 11.91
N GLN A 60 3.93 23.29 11.19
CA GLN A 60 5.38 23.23 11.11
C GLN A 60 6.05 23.43 12.49
N GLU A 61 5.59 24.39 13.29
CA GLU A 61 6.10 24.57 14.68
C GLU A 61 5.77 23.39 15.59
N LEU A 62 4.67 22.69 15.31
CA LEU A 62 4.16 21.59 16.14
C LEU A 62 4.65 20.21 15.73
N GLN A 63 5.44 20.07 14.65
CA GLN A 63 5.80 18.77 14.07
C GLN A 63 6.38 17.78 15.10
N THR A 64 7.34 18.22 15.93
CA THR A 64 7.94 17.38 16.97
C THR A 64 6.92 16.95 18.03
N LYS A 65 5.94 17.79 18.35
CA LYS A 65 4.88 17.47 19.30
C LYS A 65 3.87 16.51 18.70
N ILE A 66 3.51 16.69 17.43
CA ILE A 66 2.61 15.80 16.70
C ILE A 66 3.22 14.40 16.65
N ILE A 67 4.49 14.27 16.27
CA ILE A 67 5.18 12.97 16.22
C ILE A 67 5.15 12.28 17.58
N LYS A 68 5.64 12.96 18.62
CA LYS A 68 5.66 12.39 19.97
C LYS A 68 4.25 12.06 20.47
N GLY A 69 3.29 12.94 20.21
CA GLY A 69 1.89 12.80 20.61
C GLY A 69 1.25 11.56 19.99
N VAL A 70 1.29 11.44 18.66
CA VAL A 70 0.76 10.29 17.93
C VAL A 70 1.52 9.02 18.31
N SER A 71 2.85 9.06 18.43
CA SER A 71 3.63 7.91 18.90
C SER A 71 3.21 7.40 20.27
N MET A 72 2.93 8.32 21.20
CA MET A 72 2.44 7.94 22.54
C MET A 72 1.03 7.37 22.49
N ILE A 73 0.15 7.91 21.63
CA ILE A 73 -1.19 7.35 21.41
C ILE A 73 -1.09 5.92 20.90
N VAL A 74 -0.31 5.69 19.83
CA VAL A 74 -0.11 4.36 19.25
C VAL A 74 0.48 3.39 20.28
N ALA A 75 1.51 3.82 21.03
CA ALA A 75 2.17 2.97 22.01
C ALA A 75 1.29 2.61 23.21
N LYS A 76 0.48 3.53 23.74
CA LYS A 76 -0.35 3.30 24.93
C LYS A 76 -1.73 2.77 24.61
N ARG A 77 -2.32 3.21 23.51
CA ARG A 77 -3.75 3.03 23.19
C ARG A 77 -4.00 2.30 21.87
N GLY A 78 -2.98 2.03 21.06
CA GLY A 78 -3.14 1.38 19.76
C GLY A 78 -3.91 0.05 19.79
N LYS A 79 -3.78 -0.74 20.86
CA LYS A 79 -4.50 -2.02 21.03
C LYS A 79 -6.02 -1.88 21.22
N PHE A 80 -6.49 -0.72 21.67
CA PHE A 80 -7.91 -0.43 21.89
C PHE A 80 -8.58 0.18 20.66
N LEU A 81 -7.79 0.74 19.74
CA LEU A 81 -8.28 1.29 18.48
C LEU A 81 -8.58 0.16 17.51
N ARG A 82 -9.85 -0.25 17.48
CA ARG A 82 -10.34 -1.34 16.62
C ARG A 82 -11.15 -0.84 15.43
N SER A 83 -11.23 0.48 15.23
CA SER A 83 -11.92 1.08 14.09
C SER A 83 -10.92 1.58 13.05
N ARG A 84 -11.20 1.33 11.77
CA ARG A 84 -10.35 1.75 10.66
C ARG A 84 -10.25 3.27 10.50
N PRO A 85 -11.36 4.04 10.55
CA PRO A 85 -11.30 5.51 10.56
C PRO A 85 -10.40 6.10 11.65
N GLU A 86 -10.30 5.44 12.81
CA GLU A 86 -9.43 5.93 13.89
C GLU A 86 -7.96 5.90 13.47
N TRP A 87 -7.53 4.78 12.88
CA TRP A 87 -6.18 4.63 12.37
C TRP A 87 -5.90 5.54 11.17
N GLU A 88 -6.87 5.72 10.28
CA GLU A 88 -6.75 6.66 9.16
C GLU A 88 -6.54 8.10 9.65
N ILE A 89 -7.29 8.56 10.66
CA ILE A 89 -7.08 9.90 11.26
C ILE A 89 -5.68 10.03 11.86
N LEU A 90 -5.23 9.04 12.64
CA LEU A 90 -3.89 9.07 13.25
C LEU A 90 -2.79 9.13 12.19
N VAL A 91 -2.91 8.32 11.13
CA VAL A 91 -1.95 8.31 10.02
C VAL A 91 -1.98 9.63 9.26
N CYS A 92 -3.15 10.20 8.94
CA CYS A 92 -3.23 11.49 8.26
C CYS A 92 -2.60 12.62 9.08
N VAL A 93 -2.88 12.68 10.39
CA VAL A 93 -2.24 13.65 11.30
C VAL A 93 -0.72 13.48 11.30
N TYR A 94 -0.24 12.24 11.26
CA TYR A 94 1.19 11.95 11.21
C TYR A 94 1.83 12.25 9.85
N GLU A 95 1.14 11.97 8.76
CA GLU A 95 1.61 12.23 7.39
C GLU A 95 1.79 13.72 7.15
N SER A 96 0.94 14.56 7.77
CA SER A 96 1.02 16.03 7.67
C SER A 96 2.36 16.64 8.13
N VAL A 97 3.22 15.87 8.81
CA VAL A 97 4.55 16.32 9.26
C VAL A 97 5.71 15.71 8.48
N LEU A 98 5.45 14.80 7.54
CA LEU A 98 6.48 14.11 6.75
C LEU A 98 7.09 14.98 5.65
N GLU A 99 6.48 16.12 5.34
CA GLU A 99 6.99 17.09 4.35
C GLU A 99 8.30 17.76 4.79
N SER A 100 8.61 17.75 6.09
CA SER A 100 9.79 18.41 6.66
C SER A 100 11.03 17.51 6.67
N PRO A 101 12.10 17.84 5.91
CA PRO A 101 13.29 17.00 5.81
C PRO A 101 14.01 16.83 7.15
N LYS A 102 13.95 17.84 8.03
CA LYS A 102 14.63 17.82 9.34
C LYS A 102 14.06 16.76 10.28
N ILE A 103 12.76 16.52 10.17
CA ILE A 103 12.00 15.69 11.10
C ILE A 103 11.73 14.30 10.53
N PHE A 104 11.74 14.18 9.21
CA PHE A 104 11.49 12.94 8.48
C PHE A 104 12.27 11.72 9.01
N PRO A 105 13.59 11.76 9.31
CA PRO A 105 14.31 10.61 9.84
C PRO A 105 13.82 10.18 11.23
N GLN A 106 13.46 11.15 12.08
CA GLN A 106 12.89 10.87 13.39
C GLN A 106 11.49 10.27 13.24
N ALA A 107 10.66 10.81 12.35
CA ALA A 107 9.34 10.29 12.07
C ALA A 107 9.41 8.83 11.58
N PHE A 108 10.32 8.54 10.64
CA PHE A 108 10.52 7.18 10.16
C PHE A 108 10.87 6.21 11.30
N LYS A 109 11.81 6.58 12.18
CA LYS A 109 12.22 5.75 13.33
C LYS A 109 11.05 5.42 14.27
N GLU A 110 10.16 6.37 14.50
CA GLU A 110 8.96 6.17 15.31
C GLU A 110 8.02 5.16 14.64
N VAL A 111 7.78 5.27 13.33
CA VAL A 111 6.94 4.31 12.58
C VAL A 111 7.53 2.90 12.59
N VAL A 112 8.86 2.76 12.47
CA VAL A 112 9.53 1.45 12.67
C VAL A 112 9.19 0.88 14.05
N THR A 113 9.21 1.73 15.09
CA THR A 113 8.89 1.33 16.47
C THR A 113 7.41 0.95 16.61
N TRP A 114 6.51 1.61 15.90
CA TRP A 114 5.08 1.28 15.92
C TRP A 114 4.84 -0.10 15.34
N VAL A 115 5.33 -0.35 14.12
CA VAL A 115 5.12 -1.63 13.42
C VAL A 115 5.72 -2.79 14.20
N THR A 116 6.92 -2.61 14.75
CA THR A 116 7.59 -3.65 15.54
C THR A 116 6.91 -3.92 16.88
N LYS A 117 6.36 -2.89 17.56
CA LYS A 117 5.67 -3.07 18.84
C LYS A 117 4.21 -3.51 18.71
N LEU A 118 3.52 -3.14 17.64
CA LEU A 118 2.15 -3.56 17.40
C LEU A 118 2.09 -5.08 17.23
N GLY A 119 3.07 -5.67 16.52
CA GLY A 119 3.38 -7.10 16.56
C GLY A 119 2.17 -8.06 16.50
N GLU A 120 2.34 -9.26 17.08
CA GLU A 120 1.37 -10.36 17.01
C GLU A 120 0.01 -10.06 17.68
N ASP A 121 -0.02 -9.21 18.72
CA ASP A 121 -1.26 -8.95 19.49
C ASP A 121 -2.04 -7.69 19.06
N GLY A 122 -1.41 -6.79 18.30
CA GLY A 122 -1.94 -5.47 17.98
C GLY A 122 -2.22 -5.23 16.51
N LEU A 123 -1.76 -6.11 15.61
CA LEU A 123 -2.02 -6.01 14.18
C LEU A 123 -3.36 -6.66 13.82
N GLY A 124 -4.22 -5.92 13.14
CA GLY A 124 -5.51 -6.40 12.64
C GLY A 124 -5.91 -5.70 11.35
N LEU A 125 -7.06 -6.08 10.79
CA LEU A 125 -7.55 -5.48 9.55
C LEU A 125 -7.85 -3.97 9.71
N TRP A 126 -8.23 -3.56 10.91
CA TRP A 126 -8.56 -2.16 11.23
C TRP A 126 -7.37 -1.21 11.14
N ASN A 127 -6.13 -1.67 11.35
CA ASN A 127 -4.94 -0.82 11.28
C ASN A 127 -4.01 -1.14 10.10
N TYR A 128 -4.13 -2.33 9.53
CA TYR A 128 -3.30 -2.79 8.41
C TYR A 128 -3.23 -1.78 7.26
N GLY A 129 -4.38 -1.38 6.71
CA GLY A 129 -4.42 -0.50 5.53
C GLY A 129 -3.80 0.88 5.79
N ALA A 130 -4.05 1.45 6.98
CA ALA A 130 -3.51 2.76 7.37
C ALA A 130 -1.98 2.70 7.59
N LEU A 131 -1.48 1.67 8.27
CA LEU A 131 -0.04 1.46 8.48
C LEU A 131 0.69 1.21 7.16
N LEU A 132 0.08 0.43 6.28
CA LEU A 132 0.59 0.19 4.95
C LEU A 132 0.68 1.50 4.17
N HIS A 133 -0.38 2.31 4.17
CA HIS A 133 -0.37 3.63 3.55
C HIS A 133 0.78 4.50 4.04
N LEU A 134 0.97 4.58 5.35
CA LEU A 134 2.04 5.36 5.97
C LEU A 134 3.44 4.89 5.52
N LEU A 135 3.69 3.58 5.51
CA LEU A 135 4.98 3.02 5.08
C LEU A 135 5.28 3.34 3.61
N PHE A 136 4.28 3.28 2.74
CA PHE A 136 4.46 3.65 1.34
C PHE A 136 4.60 5.16 1.14
N ALA A 137 3.89 5.99 1.90
CA ALA A 137 4.10 7.44 1.90
C ALA A 137 5.54 7.79 2.32
N LEU A 138 6.07 7.11 3.33
CA LEU A 138 7.48 7.23 3.74
C LEU A 138 8.45 6.77 2.63
N ALA A 139 8.15 5.66 1.94
CA ALA A 139 8.99 5.16 0.86
C ALA A 139 8.98 6.06 -0.40
N LEU A 140 7.87 6.75 -0.65
CA LEU A 140 7.67 7.66 -1.79
C LEU A 140 8.09 9.11 -1.50
N SER A 141 8.37 9.45 -0.24
CA SER A 141 8.76 10.79 0.14
C SER A 141 10.02 11.24 -0.61
N PRO A 142 10.11 12.51 -1.06
CA PRO A 142 11.32 13.06 -1.69
C PRO A 142 12.54 13.04 -0.75
N HIS A 143 12.30 12.91 0.57
CA HIS A 143 13.33 12.86 1.60
C HIS A 143 13.84 11.43 1.90
N ALA A 144 13.27 10.42 1.24
CA ALA A 144 13.60 9.02 1.49
C ALA A 144 14.92 8.61 0.81
N VAL A 145 15.91 8.24 1.62
CA VAL A 145 17.13 7.60 1.12
C VAL A 145 16.89 6.09 0.87
N PRO A 146 17.70 5.41 0.02
CA PRO A 146 17.47 4.01 -0.33
C PRO A 146 17.33 3.03 0.85
N SER A 147 18.04 3.27 1.96
CA SER A 147 17.92 2.45 3.17
C SER A 147 16.55 2.61 3.86
N ILE A 148 15.97 3.81 3.85
CA ILE A 148 14.62 4.08 4.37
C ILE A 148 13.60 3.38 3.48
N VAL A 149 13.72 3.50 2.15
CA VAL A 149 12.82 2.82 1.20
C VAL A 149 12.87 1.31 1.41
N SER A 150 14.07 0.72 1.46
CA SER A 150 14.24 -0.71 1.67
C SER A 150 13.61 -1.18 2.98
N LYS A 151 13.84 -0.44 4.07
CA LYS A 151 13.28 -0.80 5.38
C LYS A 151 11.77 -0.58 5.46
N ALA A 152 11.23 0.46 4.82
CA ALA A 152 9.79 0.68 4.71
C ALA A 152 9.11 -0.47 3.96
N LEU A 153 9.73 -0.96 2.89
CA LEU A 153 9.21 -2.10 2.13
C LEU A 153 9.32 -3.41 2.90
N GLU A 154 10.42 -3.63 3.63
CA GLU A 154 10.56 -4.76 4.54
C GLU A 154 9.44 -4.79 5.60
N LEU A 155 9.15 -3.65 6.23
CA LEU A 155 8.06 -3.55 7.20
C LEU A 155 6.68 -3.73 6.56
N SER A 156 6.47 -3.21 5.35
CA SER A 156 5.20 -3.41 4.63
C SER A 156 4.97 -4.89 4.30
N PHE A 157 6.04 -5.61 3.97
CA PHE A 157 5.99 -7.04 3.69
C PHE A 157 5.75 -7.84 4.97
N TYR A 158 6.37 -7.43 6.09
CA TYR A 158 6.08 -8.00 7.40
C TYR A 158 4.60 -7.82 7.78
N LEU A 159 4.03 -6.61 7.61
CA LEU A 159 2.60 -6.39 7.85
C LEU A 159 1.74 -7.30 6.97
N PHE A 160 2.07 -7.40 5.68
CA PHE A 160 1.33 -8.23 4.75
C PHE A 160 1.45 -9.74 5.05
N SER A 161 2.60 -10.20 5.54
CA SER A 161 2.79 -11.62 5.88
C SER A 161 2.14 -12.00 7.21
N THR A 162 1.97 -11.04 8.13
CA THR A 162 1.47 -11.30 9.50
C THR A 162 0.01 -10.93 9.72
N VAL A 163 -0.58 -10.01 8.94
CA VAL A 163 -1.98 -9.58 9.14
C VAL A 163 -2.92 -10.79 9.14
N PRO A 164 -3.81 -10.93 10.13
CA PRO A 164 -4.76 -12.04 10.15
C PRO A 164 -5.70 -11.95 8.94
N PRO A 165 -6.06 -13.09 8.33
CA PRO A 165 -7.05 -13.12 7.26
C PRO A 165 -8.42 -12.65 7.80
N PRO A 166 -9.30 -12.10 6.95
CA PRO A 166 -10.65 -11.74 7.35
C PRO A 166 -11.46 -12.99 7.71
N ASP A 167 -12.00 -13.00 8.92
CA ASP A 167 -12.97 -14.01 9.38
C ASP A 167 -14.39 -13.62 8.95
N SER A 168 -15.31 -14.58 8.84
CA SER A 168 -16.72 -14.36 8.48
C SER A 168 -17.50 -13.47 9.45
N SER A 169 -16.99 -13.28 10.68
CA SER A 169 -17.51 -12.35 11.69
C SER A 169 -16.83 -10.98 11.69
N SER A 170 -15.81 -10.78 10.84
CA SER A 170 -15.19 -9.47 10.68
C SER A 170 -16.22 -8.55 10.04
N PRO A 171 -16.53 -7.38 10.63
CA PRO A 171 -17.49 -6.47 10.03
C PRO A 171 -17.02 -6.19 8.61
N THR A 172 -17.90 -6.40 7.63
CA THR A 172 -17.69 -5.96 6.25
C THR A 172 -17.36 -4.47 6.34
N LEU A 173 -16.08 -4.14 6.14
CA LEU A 173 -15.59 -2.78 6.21
C LEU A 173 -16.28 -2.03 5.06
N SER A 174 -17.27 -1.22 5.41
CA SER A 174 -18.29 -0.70 4.49
C SER A 174 -17.75 0.28 3.45
N GLN A 175 -16.47 0.64 3.51
CA GLN A 175 -15.81 1.49 2.51
C GLN A 175 -14.49 0.86 2.04
N PRO A 176 -14.29 0.72 0.72
CA PRO A 176 -13.01 0.26 0.18
C PRO A 176 -11.88 1.19 0.65
N LEU A 177 -10.66 0.65 0.76
CA LEU A 177 -9.49 1.48 1.05
C LEU A 177 -9.40 2.63 0.04
N PRO A 178 -9.01 3.86 0.44
CA PRO A 178 -8.74 4.94 -0.51
C PRO A 178 -7.78 4.50 -1.62
N CYS A 179 -6.82 3.62 -1.32
CA CYS A 179 -5.97 3.00 -2.33
C CYS A 179 -6.69 2.04 -3.29
N CYS A 180 -7.78 1.39 -2.88
CA CYS A 180 -8.65 0.63 -3.79
C CYS A 180 -9.41 1.54 -4.76
N ILE A 181 -9.78 2.74 -4.33
CA ILE A 181 -10.42 3.74 -5.18
C ILE A 181 -9.41 4.34 -6.16
N GLU A 182 -8.24 4.77 -5.67
CA GLU A 182 -7.14 5.31 -6.49
C GLU A 182 -6.67 4.30 -7.54
N ALA A 183 -6.52 3.04 -7.16
CA ALA A 183 -6.06 1.98 -8.02
C ALA A 183 -7.06 1.62 -9.14
N ASN A 184 -8.35 1.60 -8.84
CA ASN A 184 -9.39 1.41 -9.87
C ASN A 184 -9.41 2.56 -10.88
N ASN A 185 -9.09 3.78 -10.45
CA ASN A 185 -9.00 4.95 -11.32
C ASN A 185 -7.71 4.96 -12.17
N GLU A 186 -6.60 4.40 -11.66
CA GLU A 186 -5.30 4.31 -12.34
C GLU A 186 -5.16 3.10 -13.31
N ALA A 187 -6.11 2.16 -13.33
CA ALA A 187 -6.03 0.96 -14.17
C ALA A 187 -6.00 1.31 -15.67
N GLN A 188 -4.89 1.00 -16.35
CA GLN A 188 -4.61 1.42 -17.73
C GLN A 188 -5.70 0.97 -18.72
N PRO A 189 -6.27 1.87 -19.53
CA PRO A 189 -7.32 1.53 -20.50
C PRO A 189 -6.84 0.61 -21.64
N GLU A 190 -5.58 0.70 -22.06
CA GLU A 190 -5.01 -0.10 -23.16
C GLU A 190 -4.89 -1.60 -22.82
N LEU A 191 -4.72 -1.94 -21.54
CA LEU A 191 -4.73 -3.34 -21.08
C LEU A 191 -6.15 -3.92 -21.04
N LYS A 192 -7.15 -3.06 -20.83
CA LYS A 192 -8.56 -3.43 -20.83
C LYS A 192 -8.97 -3.86 -22.24
N GLU A 193 -8.66 -3.09 -23.28
CA GLU A 193 -8.98 -3.45 -24.67
C GLU A 193 -8.42 -4.83 -25.11
N ASN A 194 -7.22 -5.19 -24.65
CA ASN A 194 -6.58 -6.47 -25.01
C ASN A 194 -7.19 -7.69 -24.28
N LEU A 195 -7.86 -7.48 -23.14
CA LEU A 195 -8.57 -8.51 -22.39
C LEU A 195 -10.09 -8.51 -22.70
N GLU A 196 -10.59 -7.50 -23.42
CA GLU A 196 -12.00 -7.22 -23.72
C GLU A 196 -12.59 -7.98 -24.92
N GLY A 197 -11.91 -9.00 -25.44
CA GLY A 197 -12.42 -9.86 -26.52
C GLY A 197 -13.66 -10.72 -26.17
N GLY A 198 -14.25 -10.56 -24.98
CA GLY A 198 -15.43 -11.28 -24.51
C GLY A 198 -16.57 -10.35 -24.08
N SER A 199 -17.74 -10.57 -24.68
CA SER A 199 -19.07 -9.94 -24.47
C SER A 199 -19.27 -9.03 -23.23
N GLU A 200 -19.78 -7.81 -23.49
CA GLU A 200 -20.03 -6.71 -22.53
C GLU A 200 -21.10 -6.98 -21.45
N THR A 201 -21.88 -8.06 -21.51
CA THR A 201 -23.10 -8.20 -20.69
C THR A 201 -22.91 -8.74 -19.27
N ASN A 202 -21.71 -9.22 -18.88
CA ASN A 202 -21.44 -9.76 -17.53
C ASN A 202 -20.54 -8.87 -16.64
N ARG A 203 -19.98 -7.77 -17.16
CA ARG A 203 -18.89 -7.01 -16.51
C ARG A 203 -19.24 -6.40 -15.15
N ASP A 204 -20.50 -6.02 -14.93
CA ASP A 204 -20.93 -5.41 -13.66
C ASP A 204 -21.30 -6.45 -12.58
N ARG A 205 -21.55 -7.71 -12.95
CA ARG A 205 -21.86 -8.77 -11.97
C ARG A 205 -20.60 -9.49 -11.47
N ASP A 206 -19.56 -9.61 -12.29
CA ASP A 206 -18.36 -10.38 -11.96
C ASP A 206 -17.24 -9.57 -11.25
N ARG A 207 -17.20 -8.24 -11.38
CA ARG A 207 -16.19 -7.41 -10.65
C ARG A 207 -16.37 -7.41 -9.13
N ASP A 208 -17.60 -7.65 -8.66
CA ASP A 208 -17.92 -7.74 -7.24
C ASP A 208 -17.63 -9.13 -6.63
N ALA A 209 -17.21 -10.11 -7.44
CA ALA A 209 -16.96 -11.49 -7.01
C ALA A 209 -15.61 -11.68 -6.28
N THR A 210 -14.82 -10.62 -6.09
CA THR A 210 -13.51 -10.74 -5.40
C THR A 210 -13.66 -11.00 -3.90
N SER A 211 -12.77 -11.83 -3.37
CA SER A 211 -12.85 -12.22 -1.96
C SER A 211 -12.54 -11.05 -1.01
N LEU A 212 -13.09 -11.09 0.22
CA LEU A 212 -12.71 -10.12 1.27
C LEU A 212 -11.20 -10.16 1.55
N PHE A 213 -10.58 -11.34 1.43
CA PHE A 213 -9.13 -11.48 1.60
C PHE A 213 -8.36 -10.73 0.51
N TRP A 214 -8.82 -10.78 -0.74
CA TRP A 214 -8.27 -9.97 -1.82
C TRP A 214 -8.38 -8.48 -1.52
N ARG A 215 -9.61 -8.02 -1.26
CA ARG A 215 -9.95 -6.59 -1.12
C ARG A 215 -9.27 -5.92 0.08
N GLU A 216 -9.29 -6.58 1.24
CA GLU A 216 -8.82 -5.97 2.50
C GLU A 216 -7.36 -6.29 2.83
N CYS A 217 -6.76 -7.33 2.23
CA CYS A 217 -5.39 -7.74 2.54
C CYS A 217 -4.45 -7.72 1.33
N VAL A 218 -4.77 -8.48 0.28
CA VAL A 218 -3.82 -8.73 -0.80
C VAL A 218 -3.65 -7.51 -1.69
N TYR A 219 -4.77 -7.00 -2.20
CA TYR A 219 -4.77 -5.90 -3.14
C TYR A 219 -4.08 -4.63 -2.62
N PRO A 220 -4.37 -4.15 -1.39
CA PRO A 220 -3.74 -2.94 -0.87
C PRO A 220 -2.21 -2.99 -0.79
N ALA A 221 -1.61 -4.16 -0.51
CA ALA A 221 -0.16 -4.33 -0.50
C ALA A 221 0.40 -4.45 -1.91
N LEU A 222 -0.14 -5.40 -2.68
CA LEU A 222 0.39 -5.71 -3.99
C LEU A 222 0.29 -4.52 -4.96
N TRP A 223 -0.83 -3.78 -4.93
CA TRP A 223 -1.00 -2.59 -5.77
C TRP A 223 0.04 -1.52 -5.46
N ARG A 224 0.34 -1.29 -4.17
CA ARG A 224 1.34 -0.29 -3.78
C ARG A 224 2.76 -0.70 -4.19
N TYR A 225 3.10 -2.00 -4.11
CA TYR A 225 4.37 -2.49 -4.69
C TYR A 225 4.41 -2.27 -6.20
N SER A 226 3.32 -2.57 -6.92
CA SER A 226 3.20 -2.32 -8.37
C SER A 226 3.39 -0.83 -8.71
N LYS A 227 2.84 0.08 -7.90
CA LYS A 227 3.07 1.53 -8.05
C LYS A 227 4.56 1.89 -7.91
N LEU A 228 5.26 1.32 -6.93
CA LEU A 228 6.70 1.55 -6.76
C LEU A 228 7.57 0.96 -7.88
N CYS A 229 7.13 -0.13 -8.54
CA CYS A 229 7.80 -0.66 -9.73
C CYS A 229 7.84 0.34 -10.90
N ARG A 230 7.03 1.41 -10.84
CA ARG A 230 6.95 2.50 -11.82
C ARG A 230 7.60 3.81 -11.34
N CYS A 231 8.28 3.82 -10.19
CA CYS A 231 8.97 5.01 -9.68
C CYS A 231 10.10 5.46 -10.62
N SER A 232 10.43 6.74 -10.65
CA SER A 232 11.55 7.27 -11.45
C SER A 232 12.93 6.71 -11.03
N SER A 233 13.06 6.23 -9.80
CA SER A 233 14.32 5.69 -9.27
C SER A 233 14.48 4.19 -9.55
N LEU A 234 15.49 3.83 -10.33
CA LEU A 234 15.83 2.44 -10.66
C LEU A 234 16.12 1.57 -9.42
N SER A 235 16.75 2.15 -8.40
CA SER A 235 17.02 1.43 -7.14
C SER A 235 15.73 1.10 -6.39
N VAL A 236 14.77 2.04 -6.35
CA VAL A 236 13.45 1.84 -5.73
C VAL A 236 12.68 0.76 -6.49
N ARG A 237 12.67 0.82 -7.83
CA ARG A 237 12.01 -0.19 -8.67
C ARG A 237 12.57 -1.59 -8.45
N GLY A 238 13.89 -1.73 -8.39
CA GLY A 238 14.55 -3.02 -8.14
C GLY A 238 14.15 -3.64 -6.80
N VAL A 239 14.15 -2.83 -5.73
CA VAL A 239 13.71 -3.28 -4.41
C VAL A 239 12.21 -3.63 -4.43
N ALA A 240 11.37 -2.81 -5.07
CA ALA A 240 9.93 -3.04 -5.19
C ALA A 240 9.59 -4.32 -5.95
N ILE A 241 10.25 -4.61 -7.08
CA ILE A 241 10.08 -5.86 -7.83
C ILE A 241 10.43 -7.07 -6.96
N GLY A 242 11.53 -6.98 -6.20
CA GLY A 242 11.93 -8.04 -5.28
C GLY A 242 10.88 -8.31 -4.19
N PHE A 243 10.29 -7.26 -3.60
CA PHE A 243 9.22 -7.42 -2.62
C PHE A 243 7.89 -7.87 -3.24
N LEU A 244 7.54 -7.39 -4.43
CA LEU A 244 6.37 -7.86 -5.17
C LEU A 244 6.47 -9.36 -5.46
N GLN A 245 7.65 -9.82 -5.90
CA GLN A 245 7.91 -11.25 -6.12
C GLN A 245 7.76 -12.06 -4.83
N LYS A 246 8.36 -11.61 -3.73
CA LYS A 246 8.23 -12.27 -2.42
C LYS A 246 6.77 -12.35 -1.97
N ALA A 247 6.02 -11.26 -2.13
CA ALA A 247 4.62 -11.17 -1.75
C ALA A 247 3.74 -12.13 -2.56
N LEU A 248 3.93 -12.19 -3.88
CA LEU A 248 3.23 -13.09 -4.79
C LEU A 248 3.55 -14.58 -4.56
N LEU A 249 4.65 -14.89 -3.88
CA LEU A 249 5.06 -16.25 -3.53
C LEU A 249 4.69 -16.67 -2.10
N LEU A 250 4.04 -15.80 -1.32
CA LEU A 250 3.61 -16.16 0.03
C LEU A 250 2.57 -17.29 0.01
N PRO A 251 2.72 -18.36 0.81
CA PRO A 251 1.78 -19.49 0.84
C PRO A 251 0.32 -19.08 1.09
N ARG A 252 0.09 -18.03 1.89
CA ARG A 252 -1.26 -17.51 2.20
C ARG A 252 -2.08 -17.10 0.98
N LEU A 253 -1.44 -16.78 -0.15
CA LEU A 253 -2.15 -16.49 -1.40
C LEU A 253 -2.83 -17.72 -2.02
N GLY A 254 -2.62 -18.93 -1.49
CA GLY A 254 -3.40 -20.11 -1.86
C GLY A 254 -4.90 -19.99 -1.55
N ARG A 255 -5.33 -18.95 -0.82
CA ARG A 255 -6.75 -18.64 -0.54
C ARG A 255 -7.41 -17.78 -1.62
N MET A 256 -6.63 -17.25 -2.57
CA MET A 256 -7.17 -16.46 -3.68
C MET A 256 -7.96 -17.35 -4.63
N THR A 257 -9.10 -16.85 -5.10
CA THR A 257 -9.89 -17.51 -6.14
C THR A 257 -9.29 -17.31 -7.53
N ALA A 258 -9.87 -17.94 -8.55
CA ALA A 258 -9.48 -17.72 -9.94
C ALA A 258 -9.67 -16.25 -10.36
N GLU A 259 -10.76 -15.62 -9.91
CA GLU A 259 -11.10 -14.21 -10.14
C GLU A 259 -10.11 -13.27 -9.42
N ASP A 260 -9.73 -13.58 -8.18
CA ASP A 260 -8.71 -12.81 -7.45
C ASP A 260 -7.35 -12.85 -8.18
N TRP A 261 -6.95 -14.02 -8.69
CA TRP A 261 -5.72 -14.15 -9.48
C TRP A 261 -5.81 -13.40 -10.80
N TRP A 262 -6.94 -13.50 -11.50
CA TRP A 262 -7.20 -12.74 -12.71
C TRP A 262 -7.03 -11.23 -12.46
N ALA A 263 -7.71 -10.70 -11.44
CA ALA A 263 -7.59 -9.30 -11.03
C ALA A 263 -6.14 -8.94 -10.65
N CYS A 264 -5.38 -9.87 -10.07
CA CYS A 264 -3.97 -9.67 -9.77
C CYS A 264 -3.10 -9.52 -11.02
N PHE A 265 -3.35 -10.28 -12.09
CA PHE A 265 -2.64 -10.07 -13.34
C PHE A 265 -2.97 -8.70 -13.94
N GLU A 266 -4.27 -8.39 -14.05
CA GLU A 266 -4.76 -7.18 -14.70
C GLU A 266 -4.39 -5.89 -13.96
N LEU A 267 -4.60 -5.84 -12.65
CA LEU A 267 -4.49 -4.61 -11.87
C LEU A 267 -3.11 -4.39 -11.26
N ILE A 268 -2.25 -5.42 -11.21
CA ILE A 268 -1.01 -5.38 -10.44
C ILE A 268 0.19 -5.79 -11.28
N ILE A 269 0.20 -7.04 -11.77
CA ILE A 269 1.40 -7.62 -12.40
C ILE A 269 1.66 -6.94 -13.75
N PHE A 270 0.65 -6.85 -14.62
CA PHE A 270 0.83 -6.21 -15.93
C PHE A 270 1.20 -4.73 -15.84
N PRO A 271 0.53 -3.88 -15.03
CA PRO A 271 0.96 -2.49 -14.84
C PRO A 271 2.39 -2.36 -14.29
N ALA A 272 2.83 -3.30 -13.43
CA ALA A 272 4.19 -3.27 -12.89
C ALA A 272 5.25 -3.64 -13.93
N LEU A 273 4.95 -4.60 -14.81
CA LEU A 273 5.94 -5.23 -15.66
C LEU A 273 6.00 -4.66 -17.08
N PHE A 274 4.87 -4.33 -17.71
CA PHE A 274 4.88 -3.89 -19.10
C PHE A 274 5.80 -2.71 -19.41
N PRO A 275 5.94 -1.69 -18.53
CA PRO A 275 6.91 -0.62 -18.75
C PRO A 275 8.37 -1.10 -18.90
N LEU A 276 8.71 -2.28 -18.37
CA LEU A 276 10.04 -2.89 -18.49
C LEU A 276 10.27 -3.58 -19.85
N SER A 277 9.21 -4.00 -20.53
CA SER A 277 9.31 -4.84 -21.75
C SER A 277 9.89 -4.12 -22.97
N GLY A 278 9.90 -2.78 -22.96
CA GLY A 278 10.52 -1.95 -24.00
C GLY A 278 11.67 -1.09 -23.47
N ALA A 279 12.15 -1.35 -22.26
CA ALA A 279 13.17 -0.53 -21.63
C ALA A 279 14.58 -0.85 -22.17
N GLY A 280 15.43 0.19 -22.26
CA GLY A 280 16.80 0.05 -22.76
C GLY A 280 17.71 -0.78 -21.85
N ASP A 281 18.97 -0.94 -22.25
CA ASP A 281 19.97 -1.81 -21.58
C ASP A 281 20.07 -1.61 -20.05
N GLN A 282 19.86 -0.38 -19.58
CA GLN A 282 19.93 0.00 -18.17
C GLN A 282 18.87 -0.70 -17.28
N GLU A 283 17.74 -1.12 -17.86
CA GLU A 283 16.64 -1.78 -17.15
C GLU A 283 16.55 -3.28 -17.44
N ARG A 284 17.49 -3.83 -18.22
CA ARG A 284 17.49 -5.25 -18.62
C ARG A 284 17.44 -6.20 -17.41
N ALA A 285 18.17 -5.90 -16.34
CA ALA A 285 18.14 -6.70 -15.12
C ALA A 285 16.76 -6.68 -14.42
N LEU A 286 16.05 -5.55 -14.48
CA LEU A 286 14.68 -5.44 -13.95
C LEU A 286 13.70 -6.21 -14.83
N TYR A 287 13.85 -6.16 -16.16
CA TYR A 287 13.05 -6.95 -17.09
C TYR A 287 13.21 -8.46 -16.86
N VAL A 288 14.45 -8.96 -16.68
CA VAL A 288 14.71 -10.36 -16.34
C VAL A 288 14.03 -10.72 -15.02
N SER A 289 14.19 -9.89 -13.99
CA SER A 289 13.54 -10.11 -12.68
C SER A 289 12.00 -10.14 -12.80
N GLY A 290 11.44 -9.22 -13.59
CA GLY A 290 10.02 -9.16 -13.90
C GLY A 290 9.51 -10.39 -14.66
N SER A 291 10.29 -10.90 -15.60
CA SER A 291 9.98 -12.11 -16.37
C SER A 291 9.95 -13.35 -15.48
N VAL A 292 10.90 -13.48 -14.56
CA VAL A 292 10.92 -14.56 -13.56
C VAL A 292 9.73 -14.43 -12.59
N LEU A 293 9.40 -13.22 -12.16
CA LEU A 293 8.21 -12.95 -11.34
C LEU A 293 6.93 -13.39 -12.07
N LEU A 294 6.76 -12.97 -13.32
CA LEU A 294 5.59 -13.28 -14.15
C LEU A 294 5.45 -14.80 -14.32
N SER A 295 6.53 -15.48 -14.71
CA SER A 295 6.54 -16.92 -14.94
C SER A 295 6.20 -17.71 -13.68
N LYS A 296 6.85 -17.42 -12.55
CA LYS A 296 6.57 -18.11 -11.27
C LYS A 296 5.14 -17.88 -10.79
N THR A 297 4.63 -16.66 -10.93
CA THR A 297 3.28 -16.31 -10.48
C THR A 297 2.22 -16.96 -11.37
N PHE A 298 2.45 -17.00 -12.69
CA PHE A 298 1.59 -17.68 -13.64
C PHE A 298 1.55 -19.19 -13.36
N LEU A 299 2.70 -19.86 -13.27
CA LEU A 299 2.76 -21.29 -12.96
C LEU A 299 2.06 -21.64 -11.65
N ARG A 300 2.18 -20.79 -10.63
CA ARG A 300 1.50 -20.98 -9.35
C ARG A 300 -0.02 -20.91 -9.46
N SER A 301 -0.53 -19.96 -10.24
CA SER A 301 -1.97 -19.71 -10.39
C SER A 301 -2.61 -20.50 -11.53
N LEU A 302 -1.80 -21.15 -12.37
CA LEU A 302 -2.23 -21.88 -13.56
C LEU A 302 -3.36 -22.90 -13.30
N PRO A 303 -3.31 -23.74 -12.25
CA PRO A 303 -4.39 -24.71 -12.00
C PRO A 303 -5.76 -24.06 -11.75
N LEU A 304 -5.78 -22.82 -11.25
CA LEU A 304 -7.02 -22.07 -11.00
C LEU A 304 -7.46 -21.27 -12.23
N LEU A 305 -6.51 -20.83 -13.06
CA LEU A 305 -6.77 -19.98 -14.22
C LEU A 305 -7.11 -20.77 -15.48
N SER A 306 -6.53 -21.97 -15.67
CA SER A 306 -6.74 -22.76 -16.88
C SER A 306 -8.20 -23.14 -17.18
N PRO A 307 -9.10 -23.33 -16.19
CA PRO A 307 -10.51 -23.62 -16.47
C PRO A 307 -11.32 -22.38 -16.89
N LEU A 308 -10.78 -21.17 -16.75
CA LEU A 308 -11.51 -19.95 -17.05
C LEU A 308 -11.71 -19.78 -18.57
N PRO A 309 -12.89 -19.30 -19.02
CA PRO A 309 -13.20 -19.15 -20.45
C PRO A 309 -12.31 -18.12 -21.17
N ASN A 310 -11.77 -17.16 -20.43
CA ASN A 310 -10.90 -16.08 -20.92
C ASN A 310 -9.40 -16.38 -20.74
N PHE A 311 -9.02 -17.59 -20.34
CA PHE A 311 -7.63 -17.99 -20.13
C PHE A 311 -6.74 -17.74 -21.36
N SER A 312 -7.25 -18.00 -22.56
CA SER A 312 -6.50 -17.79 -23.81
C SER A 312 -6.08 -16.33 -24.00
N ALA A 313 -6.95 -15.37 -23.65
CA ALA A 313 -6.62 -13.95 -23.72
C ALA A 313 -5.50 -13.58 -22.75
N LEU A 314 -5.58 -14.06 -21.50
CA LEU A 314 -4.52 -13.86 -20.51
C LEU A 314 -3.17 -14.43 -20.99
N TRP A 315 -3.19 -15.64 -21.54
CA TRP A 315 -2.00 -16.30 -22.06
C TRP A 315 -1.36 -15.50 -23.22
N MET A 316 -2.17 -14.97 -24.14
CA MET A 316 -1.67 -14.15 -25.24
C MET A 316 -1.03 -12.84 -24.75
N VAL A 317 -1.58 -12.21 -23.71
CA VAL A 317 -0.98 -11.02 -23.09
C VAL A 317 0.38 -11.35 -22.47
N ILE A 318 0.51 -12.50 -21.81
CA ILE A 318 1.79 -12.98 -21.27
C ILE A 318 2.79 -13.23 -22.39
N LEU A 319 2.42 -13.94 -23.45
CA LEU A 319 3.31 -14.17 -24.60
C LEU A 319 3.77 -12.87 -25.25
N ASN A 320 2.88 -11.89 -25.39
CA ASN A 320 3.23 -10.57 -25.93
C ASN A 320 4.26 -9.84 -25.05
N TYR A 321 4.17 -9.97 -23.72
CA TYR A 321 5.19 -9.44 -22.80
C TYR A 321 6.58 -10.01 -23.12
N PHE A 322 6.68 -11.34 -23.24
CA PHE A 322 7.95 -12.02 -23.54
C PHE A 322 8.45 -11.73 -24.97
N GLY A 323 7.54 -11.57 -25.93
CA GLY A 323 7.87 -11.28 -27.32
C GLY A 323 8.40 -9.85 -27.59
N LYS A 324 8.09 -8.89 -26.69
CA LYS A 324 8.52 -7.49 -26.82
C LYS A 324 9.98 -7.25 -26.48
N SER A 325 10.58 -8.04 -25.57
CA SER A 325 12.03 -8.03 -25.50
C SER A 325 12.55 -8.76 -26.73
N GLY A 326 12.96 -8.02 -27.75
CA GLY A 326 13.75 -8.61 -28.84
C GLY A 326 14.81 -9.47 -28.17
N VAL A 327 14.79 -10.79 -28.44
CA VAL A 327 15.62 -11.81 -27.79
C VAL A 327 17.08 -11.45 -28.06
N GLY A 328 17.63 -10.57 -27.22
CA GLY A 328 19.01 -10.14 -27.26
C GLY A 328 19.85 -11.31 -26.80
N GLY A 329 20.67 -11.85 -27.69
CA GLY A 329 21.56 -12.96 -27.38
C GLY A 329 22.41 -12.68 -26.14
N GLY A 330 22.49 -13.67 -25.24
CA GLY A 330 23.25 -13.63 -23.99
C GLY A 330 22.51 -14.34 -22.84
N ASP A 331 23.17 -14.46 -21.69
CA ASP A 331 22.72 -15.15 -20.46
C ASP A 331 21.34 -14.68 -19.93
N SER A 332 21.02 -13.40 -20.12
CA SER A 332 19.70 -12.83 -19.81
C SER A 332 18.58 -13.38 -20.69
N GLY A 333 18.85 -13.63 -21.98
CA GLY A 333 17.89 -14.22 -22.91
C GLY A 333 17.65 -15.70 -22.61
N GLU A 334 18.67 -16.42 -22.15
CA GLU A 334 18.56 -17.82 -21.73
C GLU A 334 17.64 -17.99 -20.52
N THR A 335 17.79 -17.14 -19.50
CA THR A 335 16.93 -17.16 -18.30
C THR A 335 15.45 -16.91 -18.65
N VAL A 336 15.20 -15.93 -19.53
CA VAL A 336 13.85 -15.58 -19.99
C VAL A 336 13.26 -16.70 -20.86
N GLY A 337 14.08 -17.28 -21.76
CA GLY A 337 13.69 -18.41 -22.61
C GLY A 337 13.37 -19.68 -21.80
N GLU A 338 14.17 -19.99 -20.78
CA GLU A 338 13.93 -21.13 -19.88
C GLU A 338 12.65 -20.92 -19.05
N ALA A 339 12.40 -19.71 -18.57
CA ALA A 339 11.15 -19.38 -17.89
C ALA A 339 9.92 -19.58 -18.80
N LEU A 340 10.01 -19.18 -20.06
CA LEU A 340 8.96 -19.39 -21.06
C LEU A 340 8.76 -20.87 -21.39
N LYS A 341 9.86 -21.60 -21.62
CA LYS A 341 9.84 -23.04 -21.87
C LYS A 341 9.16 -23.81 -20.74
N ASN A 342 9.48 -23.48 -19.49
CA ASN A 342 8.86 -24.11 -18.32
C ASN A 342 7.35 -23.83 -18.25
N MET A 343 6.89 -22.63 -18.63
CA MET A 343 5.46 -22.34 -18.72
C MET A 343 4.77 -23.14 -19.82
N VAL A 344 5.35 -23.20 -21.01
CA VAL A 344 4.78 -23.95 -22.15
C VAL A 344 4.72 -25.45 -21.83
N LEU A 345 5.77 -26.01 -21.24
CA LEU A 345 5.80 -27.42 -20.85
C LEU A 345 4.68 -27.77 -19.86
N MET A 346 4.43 -26.92 -18.87
CA MET A 346 3.36 -27.13 -17.89
C MET A 346 1.95 -26.94 -18.45
N LEU A 347 1.79 -26.29 -19.60
CA LEU A 347 0.49 -26.14 -20.27
C LEU A 347 0.15 -27.33 -21.17
N VAL A 348 1.17 -28.05 -21.64
CA VAL A 348 1.02 -29.21 -22.54
C VAL A 348 1.01 -30.54 -21.76
N ALA A 349 1.57 -30.56 -20.55
CA ALA A 349 1.52 -31.67 -19.61
C ALA A 349 0.16 -31.75 -18.91
#